data_AF-A0A960T3I0-F1
#
_entry.id   AF-A0A960T3I0-F1
#
_cell.length_a   1.000
_cell.length_b   1.000
_cell.length_c   1.000
_cell.angle_alpha   90.00
_cell.angle_beta   90.00
_cell.angle_gamma   90.00
#
_symmetry.space_group_name_H-M   'P 1'
#
loop_
_entity.id
_entity.type
_entity.pdbx_description
1 polymer ?
#
loop_
_entity_poly.entity_id
_entity_poly.type
_entity_poly.pdbx_seq_one_letter_code
_entity_poly.pdbx_strand_id
1 'polypeptide(L)'
;MDSSSLTQFRALYEDGAPVWCTNIARIYCALANLTGLPTREVNAAGLYDGIQFTGHAFAESYLREQQTWVFVDVASGKAMVTTMDDRPLNSVQLWQQTQLAEDQPALLAWVYRDGTITQTPYAEARWSEQEYFGPNTDLLFPPPKSYPLSFMEKGYHYLLQTNRVWSADPTSLFARQTLQQLMRLGLLLSSSTILILSLLRFNRRNLESK
;
A
#
# COMPACT_ATOMS: atom_id res chain seq x y z
N MET A 1 -3.85 -22.53 -4.77
CA MET A 1 -4.78 -21.38 -4.68
C MET A 1 -4.06 -20.16 -5.21
N ASP A 2 -4.71 -19.42 -6.11
CA ASP A 2 -4.13 -18.22 -6.69
C ASP A 2 -3.94 -17.14 -5.61
N SER A 3 -2.69 -16.79 -5.32
CA SER A 3 -2.31 -15.92 -4.20
C SER A 3 -2.51 -14.43 -4.49
N SER A 4 -3.19 -14.07 -5.58
CA SER A 4 -3.38 -12.68 -5.98
C SER A 4 -4.24 -11.91 -4.96
N SER A 5 -3.91 -10.63 -4.71
CA SER A 5 -4.70 -9.76 -3.82
C SER A 5 -6.14 -9.59 -4.32
N LEU A 6 -6.38 -9.65 -5.64
CA LEU A 6 -7.72 -9.55 -6.22
C LEU A 6 -8.57 -10.80 -5.91
N THR A 7 -7.96 -11.99 -5.98
CA THR A 7 -8.62 -13.25 -5.63
C THR A 7 -8.99 -13.26 -4.15
N GLN A 8 -8.08 -12.79 -3.28
CA GLN A 8 -8.33 -12.68 -1.84
C GLN A 8 -9.42 -11.65 -1.52
N PHE A 9 -9.42 -10.51 -2.22
CA PHE A 9 -10.46 -9.50 -2.07
C PHE A 9 -11.85 -10.03 -2.47
N ARG A 10 -11.95 -10.74 -3.59
CA ARG A 10 -13.21 -11.38 -4.01
C ARG A 10 -13.69 -12.41 -3.00
N ALA A 11 -12.80 -13.29 -2.54
CA ALA A 11 -13.16 -14.28 -1.51
C ALA A 11 -13.63 -13.63 -0.19
N LEU A 12 -13.07 -12.48 0.18
CA LEU A 12 -13.55 -11.71 1.34
C LEU A 12 -14.93 -11.08 1.07
N TYR A 13 -15.09 -10.42 -0.07
CA TYR A 13 -16.29 -9.63 -0.39
C TYR A 13 -17.50 -10.48 -0.76
N GLU A 14 -17.29 -11.58 -1.48
CA GLU A 14 -18.33 -12.44 -2.06
C GLU A 14 -18.64 -13.64 -1.15
N ASP A 15 -17.61 -14.29 -0.60
CA ASP A 15 -17.75 -15.57 0.11
C ASP A 15 -17.66 -15.45 1.65
N GLY A 16 -17.35 -14.25 2.17
CA GLY A 16 -17.17 -14.02 3.61
C GLY A 16 -16.03 -14.86 4.21
N ALA A 17 -15.01 -15.20 3.41
CA ALA A 17 -13.91 -16.04 3.86
C ALA A 17 -13.18 -15.43 5.07
N PRO A 18 -12.69 -16.25 6.03
CA PRO A 18 -11.89 -15.74 7.14
C PRO A 18 -10.60 -15.07 6.63
N VAL A 19 -10.32 -13.87 7.13
CA VAL A 19 -9.21 -13.04 6.64
C VAL A 19 -8.22 -12.77 7.76
N TRP A 20 -6.95 -13.02 7.49
CA TRP A 20 -5.85 -12.69 8.40
C TRP A 20 -5.35 -11.27 8.13
N CYS A 21 -4.71 -10.64 9.12
CA CYS A 21 -4.12 -9.30 8.98
C CYS A 21 -3.22 -9.18 7.73
N THR A 22 -2.45 -10.23 7.41
CA THR A 22 -1.61 -10.28 6.19
C THR A 22 -2.41 -10.15 4.90
N ASN A 23 -3.59 -10.77 4.83
CA ASN A 23 -4.45 -10.65 3.64
C ASN A 23 -5.00 -9.22 3.51
N ILE A 24 -5.48 -8.63 4.61
CA ILE A 24 -6.00 -7.26 4.65
C ILE A 24 -4.92 -6.25 4.23
N ALA A 25 -3.73 -6.34 4.84
CA ALA A 25 -2.60 -5.47 4.52
C ALA A 25 -2.21 -5.56 3.03
N ARG A 26 -2.18 -6.77 2.46
CA ARG A 26 -1.86 -6.98 1.03
C ARG A 26 -2.93 -6.47 0.08
N ILE A 27 -4.20 -6.64 0.42
CA ILE A 27 -5.31 -6.09 -0.34
C ILE A 27 -5.20 -4.57 -0.34
N TYR A 28 -5.05 -3.95 0.83
CA TYR A 28 -4.87 -2.51 0.95
C TYR A 28 -3.68 -2.00 0.15
N CYS A 29 -2.49 -2.59 0.34
CA CYS A 29 -1.28 -2.20 -0.41
C CYS A 29 -1.51 -2.29 -1.92
N ALA A 30 -2.18 -3.33 -2.41
CA ALA A 30 -2.48 -3.45 -3.83
C ALA A 30 -3.42 -2.33 -4.31
N LEU A 31 -4.52 -2.08 -3.61
CA LEU A 31 -5.50 -1.07 -3.98
C LEU A 31 -4.93 0.36 -3.88
N ALA A 32 -4.25 0.69 -2.80
CA ALA A 32 -3.64 2.01 -2.58
C ALA A 32 -2.57 2.31 -3.63
N ASN A 33 -1.72 1.33 -3.94
CA ASN A 33 -0.77 1.52 -5.02
C ASN A 33 -1.47 1.68 -6.38
N LEU A 34 -2.57 0.97 -6.66
CA LEU A 34 -3.32 1.12 -7.92
C LEU A 34 -3.85 2.54 -8.12
N THR A 35 -4.22 3.22 -7.04
CA THR A 35 -4.65 4.63 -7.07
C THR A 35 -3.49 5.62 -7.09
N GLY A 36 -2.25 5.15 -7.05
CA GLY A 36 -1.04 5.97 -7.11
C GLY A 36 -0.49 6.40 -5.75
N LEU A 37 -1.08 5.94 -4.64
CA LEU A 37 -0.54 6.15 -3.30
C LEU A 37 0.56 5.10 -3.02
N PRO A 38 1.86 5.48 -2.99
CA PRO A 38 2.92 4.51 -2.73
C PRO A 38 2.70 3.87 -1.37
N THR A 39 2.56 2.56 -1.34
CA THR A 39 2.20 1.80 -0.13
C THR A 39 3.03 0.54 -0.01
N ARG A 40 3.51 0.19 1.18
CA ARG A 40 4.30 -1.02 1.47
C ARG A 40 3.69 -1.83 2.60
N GLU A 41 3.81 -3.15 2.53
CA GLU A 41 3.48 -4.06 3.63
C GLU A 41 4.57 -3.98 4.70
N VAL A 42 4.17 -4.04 5.97
CA VAL A 42 5.06 -4.15 7.13
C VAL A 42 4.52 -5.27 8.01
N ASN A 43 5.41 -6.14 8.50
CA ASN A 43 5.06 -7.21 9.43
C ASN A 43 5.76 -6.94 10.76
N ALA A 44 5.01 -6.82 11.85
CA ALA A 44 5.52 -6.93 13.20
C ALA A 44 5.51 -8.41 13.59
N ALA A 45 6.68 -8.97 13.89
CA ALA A 45 6.83 -10.37 14.26
C ALA A 45 7.48 -10.48 15.65
N GLY A 46 6.83 -11.23 16.55
CA GLY A 46 7.45 -11.67 17.79
C GLY A 46 8.33 -12.88 17.50
N LEU A 47 9.64 -12.77 17.75
CA LEU A 47 10.56 -13.90 17.68
C LEU A 47 10.78 -14.48 19.07
N TYR A 48 10.75 -15.81 19.17
CA TYR A 48 11.30 -16.54 20.31
C TYR A 48 12.26 -17.59 19.76
N ASP A 49 13.53 -17.52 20.18
CA ASP A 49 14.59 -18.42 19.72
C ASP A 49 14.71 -18.53 18.17
N GLY A 50 14.55 -17.39 17.48
CA GLY A 50 14.60 -17.31 16.00
C GLY A 50 13.39 -17.86 15.26
N ILE A 51 12.36 -18.34 15.97
CA ILE A 51 11.09 -18.80 15.39
C ILE A 51 10.02 -17.71 15.55
N GLN A 52 9.30 -17.42 14.47
CA GLN A 52 8.16 -16.50 14.48
C GLN A 52 6.93 -17.20 15.07
N PHE A 53 6.50 -16.79 16.26
CA PHE A 53 5.35 -17.40 16.95
C PHE A 53 4.05 -16.60 16.80
N THR A 54 4.16 -15.27 16.74
CA THR A 54 3.02 -14.37 16.59
C THR A 54 3.41 -13.21 15.67
N GLY A 55 2.44 -12.61 14.99
CA GLY A 55 2.71 -11.43 14.22
C GLY A 55 1.47 -10.72 13.73
N HIS A 56 1.66 -9.45 13.39
CA HIS A 56 0.64 -8.60 12.80
C HIS A 56 1.18 -7.95 11.54
N ALA A 57 0.37 -7.96 10.49
CA ALA A 57 0.72 -7.36 9.22
C ALA A 57 -0.18 -6.15 8.99
N PHE A 58 0.47 -5.04 8.64
CA PHE A 58 -0.16 -3.76 8.35
C PHE A 58 0.60 -3.11 7.19
N ALA A 59 0.38 -1.83 6.95
CA ALA A 59 0.97 -1.11 5.84
C ALA A 59 1.63 0.20 6.28
N GLU A 60 2.44 0.75 5.37
CA GLU A 60 2.78 2.15 5.39
C GLU A 60 2.46 2.78 4.05
N SER A 61 1.89 3.97 4.08
CA SER A 61 1.60 4.78 2.90
C SER A 61 2.50 6.02 2.89
N TYR A 62 3.01 6.41 1.74
CA TYR A 62 3.88 7.57 1.63
C TYR A 62 3.04 8.82 1.37
N LEU A 63 3.05 9.73 2.34
CA LEU A 63 2.34 11.00 2.27
C LEU A 63 3.25 12.05 1.65
N ARG A 64 2.89 12.50 0.46
CA ARG A 64 3.78 13.28 -0.41
C ARG A 64 3.98 14.69 0.12
N GLU A 65 2.92 15.28 0.64
CA GLU A 65 2.84 16.64 1.18
C GLU A 65 3.81 16.84 2.34
N GLN A 66 4.13 15.75 3.06
CA GLN A 66 4.96 15.74 4.25
C GLN A 66 6.25 14.92 4.05
N GLN A 67 6.44 14.40 2.84
CA GLN A 67 7.59 13.60 2.41
C GLN A 67 7.97 12.46 3.38
N THR A 68 6.96 11.77 3.91
CA THR A 68 7.17 10.75 4.94
C THR A 68 6.27 9.54 4.74
N TRP A 69 6.75 8.38 5.18
CA TRP A 69 5.90 7.21 5.36
C TRP A 69 5.03 7.40 6.60
N VAL A 70 3.81 6.89 6.54
CA VAL A 70 2.85 6.92 7.64
C VAL A 70 2.38 5.50 7.91
N PHE A 71 2.31 5.12 9.18
CA PHE A 71 1.75 3.85 9.63
C PHE A 71 0.27 3.77 9.24
N VAL A 72 -0.18 2.65 8.68
CA VAL A 72 -1.59 2.39 8.32
C VAL A 72 -1.94 0.97 8.74
N ASP A 73 -3.01 0.79 9.52
CA ASP A 73 -3.53 -0.53 9.85
C ASP A 73 -5.03 -0.62 9.59
N VAL A 74 -5.37 -1.07 8.39
CA VAL A 74 -6.76 -1.26 7.96
C VAL A 74 -7.47 -2.35 8.76
N ALA A 75 -6.74 -3.36 9.27
CA ALA A 75 -7.36 -4.44 10.04
C ALA A 75 -7.93 -3.93 11.37
N SER A 76 -7.35 -2.86 11.91
CA SER A 76 -7.82 -2.17 13.12
C SER A 76 -8.48 -0.82 12.84
N GLY A 77 -8.72 -0.49 11.56
CA GLY A 77 -9.39 0.74 11.13
C GLY A 77 -8.53 2.01 11.23
N LYS A 78 -7.20 1.90 11.40
CA LYS A 78 -6.31 3.07 11.54
C LYS A 78 -5.81 3.54 10.17
N ALA A 79 -6.15 4.77 9.82
CA ALA A 79 -5.68 5.43 8.61
C ALA A 79 -4.28 6.04 8.79
N MET A 80 -3.97 6.59 9.96
CA MET A 80 -2.64 7.05 10.35
C MET A 80 -2.51 7.24 11.86
N VAL A 81 -1.29 7.39 12.36
CA VAL A 81 -1.00 7.85 13.73
C VAL A 81 -0.11 9.09 13.67
N THR A 82 -0.45 10.11 14.44
CA THR A 82 0.26 11.39 14.51
C THR A 82 0.65 11.72 15.95
N THR A 83 1.60 12.65 16.10
CA THR A 83 1.78 13.39 17.36
C THR A 83 0.64 14.41 17.53
N MET A 84 0.54 15.06 18.70
CA MET A 84 -0.38 16.19 18.92
C MET A 84 -0.17 17.34 17.92
N ASP A 85 1.08 17.56 17.48
CA ASP A 85 1.41 18.60 16.49
C ASP A 85 1.16 18.15 15.03
N ASP A 86 0.24 17.20 14.82
CA ASP A 86 -0.15 16.64 13.50
C ASP A 86 1.00 16.03 12.67
N ARG A 87 2.15 15.74 13.27
CA ARG A 87 3.25 15.05 12.58
C ARG A 87 2.94 13.56 12.48
N PRO A 88 2.80 12.97 11.29
CA PRO A 88 2.56 11.55 11.15
C PRO A 88 3.80 10.74 11.51
N LEU A 89 3.57 9.52 11.99
CA LEU A 89 4.61 8.57 12.36
C LEU A 89 4.61 7.39 11.38
N ASN A 90 5.80 7.01 10.91
CA ASN A 90 6.00 5.69 10.32
C ASN A 90 6.03 4.63 11.43
N SER A 91 6.06 3.36 11.05
CA SER A 91 5.96 2.22 11.98
C SER A 91 7.16 2.12 12.91
N VAL A 92 8.35 2.45 12.44
CA VAL A 92 9.57 2.45 13.27
C VAL A 92 9.49 3.54 14.31
N GLN A 93 9.09 4.75 13.92
CA GLN A 93 8.89 5.87 14.82
C GLN A 93 7.78 5.56 15.83
N LEU A 94 6.65 5.01 15.37
CA LEU A 94 5.56 4.61 16.25
C LEU A 94 6.03 3.56 17.27
N TRP A 95 6.73 2.51 16.83
CA TRP A 95 7.29 1.49 17.73
C TRP A 95 8.27 2.09 18.75
N GLN A 96 9.17 2.99 18.33
CA GLN A 96 10.07 3.69 19.24
C GLN A 96 9.31 4.51 20.27
N GLN A 97 8.27 5.23 19.87
CA GLN A 97 7.44 6.03 20.78
C GLN A 97 6.66 5.14 21.77
N THR A 98 6.22 3.95 21.36
CA THR A 98 5.53 3.03 22.28
C THR A 98 6.48 2.36 23.27
N GLN A 99 7.78 2.26 22.98
CA GLN A 99 8.78 1.72 23.92
C GLN A 99 9.17 2.69 25.04
N LEU A 100 8.89 3.99 24.90
CA LEU A 100 9.20 4.98 25.93
C LEU A 100 8.14 4.86 27.06
N ALA A 101 8.56 4.25 28.18
CA ALA A 101 7.67 3.71 29.20
C ALA A 101 7.08 4.72 30.22
N GLU A 102 7.53 5.99 30.24
CA GLU A 102 7.17 6.90 31.35
C GLU A 102 6.46 8.19 30.95
N ASP A 103 6.66 8.70 29.73
CA ASP A 103 5.98 9.90 29.20
C ASP A 103 5.58 9.62 27.75
N GLN A 104 4.60 8.76 27.52
CA GLN A 104 4.11 8.55 26.15
C GLN A 104 3.63 9.90 25.62
N PRO A 105 4.24 10.47 24.57
CA PRO A 105 3.70 11.67 23.97
C PRO A 105 2.27 11.35 23.56
N ALA A 106 1.36 12.29 23.78
CA ALA A 106 -0.01 12.11 23.34
C ALA A 106 0.01 11.89 21.81
N LEU A 107 -0.29 10.66 21.41
CA LEU A 107 -0.41 10.27 20.01
C LEU A 107 -1.89 10.21 19.67
N LEU A 108 -2.24 10.61 18.45
CA LEU A 108 -3.58 10.55 17.93
C LEU A 108 -3.65 9.55 16.78
N ALA A 109 -4.56 8.60 16.87
CA ALA A 109 -4.91 7.69 15.79
C ALA A 109 -6.08 8.27 15.00
N TRP A 110 -5.97 8.31 13.67
CA TRP A 110 -7.07 8.62 12.78
C TRP A 110 -7.79 7.30 12.49
N VAL A 111 -8.92 7.06 13.16
CA VAL A 111 -9.65 5.80 13.13
C VAL A 111 -10.89 5.94 12.25
N TYR A 112 -11.01 5.07 11.26
CA TYR A 112 -12.21 4.90 10.47
C TYR A 112 -13.20 3.96 11.18
N ARG A 113 -14.40 4.46 11.45
CA ARG A 113 -15.52 3.69 12.03
C ARG A 113 -16.82 4.25 11.48
N ASP A 114 -17.73 3.37 11.07
CA ASP A 114 -19.09 3.71 10.62
C ASP A 114 -19.14 4.83 9.55
N GLY A 115 -18.24 4.76 8.57
CA GLY A 115 -18.21 5.73 7.45
C GLY A 115 -17.47 7.03 7.76
N THR A 116 -16.99 7.23 8.99
CA THR A 116 -16.35 8.48 9.43
C THR A 116 -14.94 8.22 9.94
N ILE A 117 -14.04 9.18 9.74
CA ILE A 117 -12.70 9.18 10.36
C ILE A 117 -12.72 10.13 11.55
N THR A 118 -12.35 9.63 12.73
CA THR A 118 -12.22 10.44 13.95
C THR A 118 -10.81 10.33 14.52
N GLN A 119 -10.34 11.40 15.14
CA GLN A 119 -9.10 11.36 15.93
C GLN A 119 -9.41 10.80 17.32
N THR A 120 -8.67 9.76 17.70
CA THR A 120 -8.81 9.07 18.99
C THR A 120 -7.43 8.98 19.63
N PRO A 121 -7.29 9.14 20.96
CA PRO A 121 -6.03 8.86 21.63
C PRO A 121 -5.49 7.48 21.25
N TYR A 122 -4.23 7.41 20.80
CA TYR A 122 -3.65 6.16 20.33
C TYR A 122 -3.67 5.07 21.40
N ALA A 123 -3.52 5.44 22.68
CA ALA A 123 -3.61 4.52 23.82
C ALA A 123 -4.95 3.76 23.87
N GLU A 124 -6.06 4.37 23.43
CA GLU A 124 -7.38 3.76 23.35
C GLU A 124 -7.57 2.96 22.06
N ALA A 125 -6.90 3.37 20.97
CA ALA A 125 -7.02 2.73 19.67
C ALA A 125 -6.06 1.53 19.48
N ARG A 126 -5.01 1.41 20.30
CA ARG A 126 -3.87 0.48 20.07
C ARG A 126 -4.09 -0.99 20.45
N TRP A 127 -5.34 -1.43 20.65
CA TRP A 127 -5.63 -2.76 21.20
C TRP A 127 -5.02 -3.90 20.37
N SER A 128 -4.99 -3.77 19.04
CA SER A 128 -4.33 -4.73 18.15
C SER A 128 -2.82 -4.65 18.29
N GLU A 129 -2.23 -3.47 18.38
CA GLU A 129 -0.77 -3.28 18.40
C GLU A 129 -0.13 -3.59 19.75
N GLN A 130 -0.88 -3.56 20.87
CA GLN A 130 -0.33 -3.84 22.21
C GLN A 130 0.39 -5.19 22.30
N GLU A 131 -0.10 -6.19 21.57
CA GLU A 131 0.49 -7.53 21.57
C GLU A 131 1.73 -7.65 20.66
N TYR A 132 1.84 -6.78 19.65
CA TYR A 132 2.86 -6.88 18.61
C TYR A 132 3.88 -5.75 18.65
N PHE A 133 3.68 -4.66 19.38
CA PHE A 133 4.64 -3.55 19.52
C PHE A 133 5.41 -3.66 20.84
N GLY A 134 5.92 -4.85 21.12
CA GLY A 134 6.75 -5.13 22.28
C GLY A 134 8.24 -4.86 22.05
N PRO A 135 9.06 -4.93 23.13
CA PRO A 135 10.51 -4.73 23.06
C PRO A 135 11.24 -5.83 22.26
N ASN A 136 10.62 -7.00 22.10
CA ASN A 136 11.17 -8.15 21.36
C ASN A 136 10.53 -8.35 19.97
N THR A 137 9.92 -7.30 19.43
CA THR A 137 9.31 -7.33 18.09
C THR A 137 10.29 -6.84 17.04
N ASP A 138 10.44 -7.62 15.98
CA ASP A 138 11.07 -7.14 14.75
C ASP A 138 10.04 -6.57 13.77
N LEU A 139 10.34 -5.38 13.25
CA LEU A 139 9.62 -4.81 12.12
C LEU A 139 10.28 -5.27 10.82
N LEU A 140 9.59 -6.16 10.11
CA LEU A 140 10.02 -6.74 8.86
C LEU A 140 9.36 -5.99 7.69
N PHE A 141 10.19 -5.56 6.74
CA PHE A 141 9.75 -4.95 5.49
C PHE A 141 9.97 -5.98 4.37
N PRO A 142 8.94 -6.75 3.99
CA PRO A 142 9.12 -7.85 3.04
C PRO A 142 9.65 -7.30 1.72
N PRO A 143 10.73 -7.88 1.16
CA PRO A 143 11.13 -7.52 -0.18
C PRO A 143 10.00 -7.87 -1.15
N PRO A 144 9.80 -7.10 -2.23
CA PRO A 144 8.84 -7.49 -3.25
C PRO A 144 9.22 -8.88 -3.76
N LYS A 145 8.27 -9.83 -3.74
CA LYS A 145 8.49 -11.18 -4.29
C LYS A 145 9.01 -11.05 -5.72
N SER A 146 10.30 -11.32 -5.92
CA SER A 146 10.94 -11.34 -7.23
C SER A 146 10.47 -12.61 -7.94
N TYR A 147 9.40 -12.50 -8.72
CA TYR A 147 9.13 -13.48 -9.75
C TYR A 147 10.19 -13.27 -10.84
N PRO A 148 10.76 -14.34 -11.43
CA PRO A 148 11.58 -14.22 -12.64
C PRO A 148 10.67 -13.80 -13.79
N LEU A 149 10.32 -12.51 -13.82
CA LEU A 149 9.53 -11.90 -14.88
C LEU A 149 10.45 -11.66 -16.08
N SER A 150 9.98 -12.00 -17.26
CA SER A 150 10.60 -11.59 -18.52
C SER A 150 10.71 -10.06 -18.59
N PHE A 151 11.53 -9.53 -19.49
CA PHE A 151 11.66 -8.08 -19.70
C PHE A 151 10.30 -7.41 -20.00
N MET A 152 9.46 -8.07 -20.81
CA MET A 152 8.13 -7.58 -21.14
C MET A 152 7.19 -7.61 -19.94
N GLU A 153 7.24 -8.66 -19.12
CA GLU A 153 6.45 -8.72 -17.88
C GLU A 153 6.95 -7.70 -16.86
N LYS A 154 8.27 -7.46 -16.75
CA LYS A 154 8.80 -6.36 -15.92
C LYS A 154 8.29 -5.01 -16.40
N GLY A 155 8.24 -4.77 -17.71
CA GLY A 155 7.66 -3.56 -18.30
C GLY A 155 6.16 -3.43 -18.03
N TYR A 156 5.40 -4.51 -18.24
CA TYR A 156 3.97 -4.58 -17.93
C TYR A 156 3.70 -4.35 -16.44
N HIS A 157 4.46 -5.02 -15.57
CA HIS A 157 4.35 -4.84 -14.13
C HIS A 157 4.73 -3.42 -13.72
N TYR A 158 5.82 -2.86 -14.27
CA TYR A 158 6.25 -1.50 -14.01
C TYR A 158 5.20 -0.46 -14.46
N LEU A 159 4.49 -0.71 -15.55
CA LEU A 159 3.50 0.21 -16.10
C LEU A 159 2.11 0.03 -15.50
N LEU A 160 1.70 -1.19 -15.15
CA LEU A 160 0.30 -1.54 -14.87
C LEU A 160 0.10 -2.21 -13.50
N GLN A 161 1.15 -2.67 -12.83
CA GLN A 161 1.11 -3.28 -11.50
C GLN A 161 1.92 -2.47 -10.48
N THR A 162 1.28 -1.43 -9.95
CA THR A 162 1.86 -0.47 -8.99
C THR A 162 2.11 -1.05 -7.60
N ASN A 163 1.61 -2.24 -7.31
CA ASN A 163 1.69 -2.99 -6.05
C ASN A 163 3.11 -3.29 -5.52
N ARG A 164 4.16 -2.69 -6.11
CA ARG A 164 5.57 -2.99 -5.82
C ARG A 164 6.54 -1.80 -5.93
N VAL A 165 6.08 -0.54 -5.95
CA VAL A 165 7.01 0.58 -5.99
C VAL A 165 7.64 0.75 -4.61
N TRP A 166 8.77 0.09 -4.39
CA TRP A 166 9.65 0.35 -3.26
C TRP A 166 10.83 1.20 -3.74
N SER A 167 11.04 2.32 -3.05
CA SER A 167 12.37 2.87 -2.85
C SER A 167 12.48 3.27 -1.39
N ALA A 168 13.61 2.95 -0.74
CA ALA A 168 13.95 3.55 0.55
C ALA A 168 14.15 5.07 0.41
N ASP A 169 14.45 5.52 -0.81
CA ASP A 169 14.68 6.91 -1.14
C ASP A 169 13.40 7.53 -1.77
N PRO A 170 12.75 8.49 -1.08
CA PRO A 170 11.54 9.13 -1.57
C PRO A 170 11.71 9.89 -2.90
N THR A 171 12.93 10.33 -3.23
CA THR A 171 13.18 11.06 -4.49
C THR A 171 13.16 10.13 -5.70
N SER A 172 13.73 8.93 -5.59
CA SER A 172 13.63 7.91 -6.64
C SER A 172 12.25 7.26 -6.76
N LEU A 173 11.46 7.25 -5.68
CA LEU A 173 10.02 6.90 -5.74
C LEU A 173 9.23 7.87 -6.61
N PHE A 174 9.44 9.17 -6.39
CA PHE A 174 8.74 10.21 -7.14
C PHE A 174 9.09 10.19 -8.64
N ALA A 175 10.38 10.17 -8.98
CA ALA A 175 10.82 10.09 -10.37
C ALA A 175 10.25 8.86 -11.08
N ARG A 176 10.18 7.72 -10.39
CA ARG A 176 9.57 6.48 -10.92
C ARG A 176 8.07 6.63 -11.15
N GLN A 177 7.33 7.20 -10.20
CA GLN A 177 5.88 7.40 -10.35
C GLN A 177 5.54 8.41 -11.45
N THR A 178 6.25 9.54 -11.52
CA THR A 178 6.07 10.51 -12.60
C THR A 178 6.36 9.88 -13.95
N LEU A 179 7.45 9.12 -14.07
CA LEU A 179 7.77 8.40 -15.29
C LEU A 179 6.68 7.37 -15.65
N GLN A 180 6.16 6.63 -14.68
CA GLN A 180 5.05 5.69 -14.89
C GLN A 180 3.78 6.40 -15.39
N GLN A 181 3.39 7.52 -14.79
CA GLN A 181 2.23 8.30 -15.22
C GLN A 181 2.41 8.87 -16.63
N LEU A 182 3.59 9.42 -16.93
CA LEU A 182 3.92 9.92 -18.26
C LEU A 182 3.87 8.81 -19.31
N MET A 183 4.41 7.63 -18.99
CA MET A 183 4.35 6.48 -19.90
C MET A 183 2.92 5.98 -20.10
N ARG A 184 2.07 5.95 -19.07
CA ARG A 184 0.63 5.61 -19.20
C ARG A 184 -0.10 6.59 -20.10
N LEU A 185 0.12 7.89 -19.92
CA LEU A 185 -0.44 8.94 -20.77
C LEU A 185 0.02 8.79 -22.22
N GLY A 186 1.33 8.54 -22.44
CA GLY A 186 1.87 8.28 -23.77
C GLY A 186 1.22 7.07 -24.44
N LEU A 187 1.01 5.98 -23.69
CA LEU A 187 0.33 4.78 -24.19
C LEU A 187 -1.12 5.07 -24.59
N LEU A 188 -1.87 5.79 -23.76
CA LEU A 188 -3.26 6.21 -24.06
C LEU A 188 -3.36 7.11 -25.30
N LEU A 189 -2.42 8.05 -25.45
CA LEU A 189 -2.37 8.93 -26.62
C LEU A 189 -2.03 8.14 -27.90
N SER A 190 -1.10 7.20 -27.80
CA SER A 190 -0.69 6.37 -28.94
C SER A 190 -1.82 5.44 -29.40
N SER A 191 -2.54 4.79 -28.47
CA SER A 191 -3.67 3.92 -28.79
C SER A 191 -4.85 4.71 -29.36
N SER A 192 -5.13 5.90 -28.82
CA SER A 192 -6.14 6.82 -29.37
C SER A 192 -5.79 7.25 -30.80
N THR A 193 -4.52 7.57 -31.07
CA THR A 193 -4.05 7.96 -32.40
C THR A 193 -4.20 6.81 -33.41
N ILE A 194 -3.80 5.59 -33.01
CA ILE A 194 -3.95 4.39 -33.85
C ILE A 194 -5.43 4.13 -34.16
N LEU A 195 -6.32 4.28 -33.18
CA LEU A 195 -7.76 4.11 -33.37
C LEU A 195 -8.32 5.14 -34.36
N ILE A 196 -7.97 6.42 -34.20
CA ILE A 196 -8.40 7.49 -35.11
C ILE A 196 -7.91 7.22 -36.54
N LEU A 197 -6.63 6.86 -36.71
CA LEU A 197 -6.08 6.54 -38.03
C LEU A 197 -6.75 5.31 -38.66
N SER A 198 -7.10 4.31 -37.86
CA SER A 198 -7.81 3.11 -38.31
C SER A 198 -9.23 3.45 -38.76
N LEU A 199 -9.95 4.30 -38.01
CA LEU A 199 -11.28 4.79 -38.38
C LEU A 199 -11.25 5.63 -39.66
N LEU A 200 -10.25 6.51 -39.82
CA LEU A 200 -10.08 7.32 -41.03
C LEU A 200 -9.80 6.43 -42.26
N ARG A 201 -8.93 5.42 -42.12
CA ARG A 201 -8.67 4.45 -43.20
C ARG A 201 -9.91 3.64 -43.57
N PHE A 202 -10.69 3.20 -42.58
CA PHE A 202 -11.94 2.48 -42.82
C PHE A 202 -12.97 3.35 -43.55
N ASN A 203 -13.14 4.59 -43.12
CA ASN A 203 -14.10 5.52 -43.75
C ASN A 203 -13.71 5.85 -45.20
N ARG A 204 -12.40 6.04 -45.47
CA ARG A 204 -11.90 6.27 -46.82
C ARG A 204 -12.19 5.09 -47.76
N ARG A 205 -11.98 3.84 -47.31
CA ARG A 205 -12.29 2.65 -48.11
C ARG A 205 -13.77 2.53 -48.46
N ASN A 206 -14.66 2.92 -47.55
CA ASN A 206 -16.11 2.91 -47.80
C ASN A 206 -16.58 4.01 -48.76
N LEU A 207 -15.85 5.12 -48.84
CA LEU A 207 -16.12 6.19 -49.81
C LEU A 207 -15.60 5.83 -51.21
N GLU A 208 -14.49 5.09 -51.31
CA GLU A 208 -13.94 4.62 -52.59
C GLU A 208 -14.71 3.40 -53.17
N SER A 209 -15.57 2.74 -52.39
CA SER A 209 -16.41 1.60 -52.82
C SER A 209 -17.82 1.97 -53.26
N LYS A 210 -18.16 3.26 -53.34
CA LYS A 210 -19.43 3.79 -53.85
C LYS A 210 -19.19 4.54 -55.16
#